data_AF-A0AAF1BPW5-F1
#
_entry.id   AF-A0AAF1BPW5-F1
#
_cell.length_a   1.000
_cell.length_b   1.000
_cell.length_c   1.000
_cell.angle_alpha   90.00
_cell.angle_beta   90.00
_cell.angle_gamma   90.00
#
_symmetry.space_group_name_H-M   'P 1'
#
loop_
_entity.id
_entity.type
_entity.pdbx_description
1 polymer ?
#
loop_
_entity_poly.entity_id
_entity_poly.type
_entity_poly.pdbx_seq_one_letter_code
_entity_poly.pdbx_strand_id
1 'polypeptide(L)'
;MLAPIAIITLAALATATPLKRASHTSTIHPGGRTDLCIQTTSQYYGDSVDIAIRPCNPCSQQPIRFEFNDGPTRVKLEGYNYCLVAGATSGGGYTQADGNVAHLGVCPTESWVVGYEWSFHDGVFQQLGTSFAAAAVTSLDQCLDNKDGAFGAVQTWRCYDGNQNQQWSADA
;
A
#
# COMPACT_ATOMS: atom_id res chain seq x y z
N MET A 1 -64.97 -11.67 -24.76
CA MET A 1 -63.62 -11.21 -25.12
C MET A 1 -62.95 -10.78 -23.82
N LEU A 2 -62.04 -11.57 -23.28
CA LEU A 2 -61.31 -11.32 -22.03
C LEU A 2 -59.87 -10.95 -22.39
N ALA A 3 -59.42 -9.76 -22.00
CA ALA A 3 -58.04 -9.30 -22.20
C ALA A 3 -57.18 -9.67 -20.98
N PRO A 4 -55.93 -10.14 -21.16
CA PRO A 4 -55.05 -10.48 -20.04
C PRO A 4 -54.38 -9.21 -19.47
N ILE A 5 -54.37 -9.13 -18.14
CA ILE A 5 -53.66 -8.09 -17.38
C ILE A 5 -52.20 -8.50 -17.26
N ALA A 6 -51.29 -7.71 -17.84
CA ALA A 6 -49.85 -7.88 -17.70
C ALA A 6 -49.38 -7.31 -16.36
N ILE A 7 -48.88 -8.17 -15.47
CA ILE A 7 -48.26 -7.78 -14.21
C ILE A 7 -46.81 -7.40 -14.51
N ILE A 8 -46.51 -6.10 -14.47
CA ILE A 8 -45.13 -5.59 -14.58
C ILE A 8 -44.51 -5.63 -13.18
N THR A 9 -43.68 -6.65 -12.93
CA THR A 9 -42.84 -6.72 -11.73
C THR A 9 -41.67 -5.75 -11.85
N LEU A 10 -41.72 -4.65 -11.11
CA LEU A 10 -40.58 -3.77 -10.89
C LEU A 10 -39.57 -4.49 -9.98
N ALA A 11 -38.47 -4.94 -10.55
CA ALA A 11 -37.33 -5.39 -9.76
C ALA A 11 -36.60 -4.16 -9.21
N ALA A 12 -36.65 -3.96 -7.89
CA ALA A 12 -35.82 -2.96 -7.23
C ALA A 12 -34.35 -3.42 -7.29
N LEU A 13 -33.52 -2.71 -8.06
CA LEU A 13 -32.07 -2.90 -8.02
C LEU A 13 -31.56 -2.37 -6.68
N ALA A 14 -31.24 -3.29 -5.76
CA ALA A 14 -30.52 -2.96 -4.54
C ALA A 14 -29.10 -2.50 -4.93
N THR A 15 -28.81 -1.22 -4.78
CA THR A 15 -27.44 -0.70 -4.87
C THR A 15 -26.68 -1.19 -3.65
N ALA A 16 -25.86 -2.23 -3.81
CA ALA A 16 -24.95 -2.66 -2.76
C ALA A 16 -23.98 -1.50 -2.46
N THR A 17 -24.04 -0.93 -1.26
CA THR A 17 -22.99 -0.04 -0.78
C THR A 17 -21.74 -0.89 -0.58
N PRO A 18 -20.61 -0.58 -1.26
CA PRO A 18 -19.39 -1.31 -1.03
C PRO A 18 -19.00 -1.13 0.44
N LEU A 19 -18.85 -2.26 1.15
CA LEU A 19 -18.31 -2.26 2.51
C LEU A 19 -16.92 -1.65 2.46
N LYS A 20 -16.77 -0.46 3.06
CA LYS A 20 -15.46 0.13 3.29
C LYS A 20 -14.74 -0.79 4.28
N ARG A 21 -13.76 -1.56 3.79
CA ARG A 21 -12.94 -2.44 4.63
C ARG A 21 -12.27 -1.58 5.71
N ALA A 22 -12.25 -2.09 6.94
CA ALA A 22 -11.68 -1.36 8.07
C ALA A 22 -10.17 -1.24 7.87
N SER A 23 -9.68 -0.01 7.76
CA SER A 23 -8.25 0.27 7.80
C SER A 23 -7.75 0.00 9.21
N HIS A 24 -6.64 -0.71 9.33
CA HIS A 24 -5.94 -0.86 10.59
C HIS A 24 -4.66 -0.01 10.56
N THR A 25 -4.15 0.29 11.75
CA THR A 25 -2.93 1.06 11.93
C THR A 25 -1.88 0.17 12.57
N SER A 26 -0.81 -0.12 11.85
CA SER A 26 0.17 -1.11 12.28
C SER A 26 1.59 -0.69 11.96
N THR A 27 2.51 -1.23 12.75
CA THR A 27 3.93 -1.22 12.41
C THR A 27 4.20 -2.33 11.40
N ILE A 28 5.04 -2.06 10.40
CA ILE A 28 5.36 -3.00 9.32
C ILE A 28 6.77 -3.56 9.54
N HIS A 29 6.90 -4.88 9.52
CA HIS A 29 8.14 -5.62 9.80
C HIS A 29 8.57 -6.46 8.59
N PRO A 30 9.87 -6.58 8.29
CA PRO A 30 10.35 -7.43 7.22
C PRO A 30 10.40 -8.90 7.65
N GLY A 31 9.82 -9.81 6.88
CA GLY A 31 9.96 -11.26 7.04
C GLY A 31 9.67 -11.79 8.44
N GLY A 32 8.69 -11.20 9.15
CA GLY A 32 8.34 -11.58 10.53
C GLY A 32 9.35 -11.15 11.61
N ARG A 33 10.35 -10.34 11.27
CA ARG A 33 11.34 -9.80 12.20
C ARG A 33 10.73 -8.68 13.04
N THR A 34 10.08 -9.04 14.14
CA THR A 34 9.40 -8.08 15.04
C THR A 34 10.37 -7.11 15.75
N ASP A 35 11.67 -7.36 15.69
CA ASP A 35 12.72 -6.44 16.18
C ASP A 35 13.05 -5.32 15.19
N LEU A 36 12.70 -5.50 13.91
CA LEU A 36 12.98 -4.58 12.82
C LEU A 36 11.68 -4.06 12.20
N CYS A 37 11.72 -2.81 11.75
CA CYS A 37 10.55 -2.09 11.28
C CYS A 37 10.90 -1.20 10.10
N ILE A 38 9.92 -0.97 9.25
CA ILE A 38 9.91 0.16 8.33
C ILE A 38 9.89 1.46 9.16
N GLN A 39 10.91 2.30 8.99
CA GLN A 39 11.13 3.57 9.68
C GLN A 39 11.57 4.65 8.68
N THR A 40 11.44 5.92 9.05
CA THR A 40 12.08 6.99 8.28
C THR A 40 13.59 7.01 8.55
N THR A 41 14.36 7.42 7.54
CA THR A 41 15.81 7.66 7.69
C THR A 41 16.13 8.93 8.47
N SER A 42 15.14 9.80 8.64
CA SER A 42 15.19 11.09 9.34
C SER A 42 14.27 11.10 10.56
N GLN A 43 14.57 11.97 11.54
CA GLN A 43 13.71 12.28 12.69
C GLN A 43 12.49 13.16 12.33
N TYR A 44 12.44 13.65 11.09
CA TYR A 44 11.37 14.48 10.56
C TYR A 44 10.58 13.71 9.51
N TYR A 45 9.27 13.94 9.46
CA TYR A 45 8.39 13.42 8.43
C TYR A 45 8.18 14.49 7.36
N GLY A 46 8.30 14.11 6.10
CA GLY A 46 8.29 15.05 4.99
C GLY A 46 8.20 14.33 3.65
N ASP A 47 7.90 15.11 2.62
CA ASP A 47 7.98 14.65 1.24
C ASP A 47 9.42 14.28 0.89
N SER A 48 9.60 13.21 0.10
CA SER A 48 10.89 12.62 -0.26
C SER A 48 11.74 12.11 0.92
N VAL A 49 11.16 11.87 2.10
CA VAL A 49 11.91 11.24 3.21
C VAL A 49 12.01 9.74 2.96
N ASP A 50 13.23 9.25 2.73
CA ASP A 50 13.49 7.84 2.51
C ASP A 50 13.06 6.98 3.69
N ILE A 51 12.57 5.80 3.33
CA ILE A 51 12.15 4.75 4.25
C ILE A 51 13.24 3.67 4.29
N ALA A 52 13.51 3.14 5.49
CA ALA A 52 14.51 2.13 5.74
C ALA A 52 14.02 1.10 6.75
N ILE A 53 14.61 -0.09 6.74
CA ILE A 53 14.46 -1.08 7.80
C ILE A 53 15.44 -0.74 8.93
N ARG A 54 14.93 -0.55 10.13
CA ARG A 54 15.70 -0.20 11.34
C ARG A 54 15.11 -0.88 12.57
N PRO A 55 15.81 -0.91 13.72
CA PRO A 55 15.20 -1.35 14.97
C PRO A 55 13.88 -0.62 15.22
N CYS A 56 12.85 -1.34 15.65
CA CYS A 56 11.51 -0.77 15.87
C CYS A 56 11.47 0.31 16.94
N ASN A 57 12.39 0.22 17.90
CA ASN A 57 12.48 1.17 19.00
C ASN A 57 13.91 1.74 19.09
N PRO A 58 14.32 2.58 18.12
CA PRO A 58 15.60 3.23 18.21
C PRO A 58 15.52 4.27 19.33
N CYS A 59 16.45 4.20 20.29
CA CYS A 59 16.56 5.20 21.37
C CYS A 59 15.30 5.40 22.23
N SER A 60 14.53 4.34 22.52
CA SER A 60 13.28 4.41 23.30
C SER A 60 12.12 5.17 22.63
N GLN A 61 12.19 5.42 21.31
CA GLN A 61 11.09 5.98 20.53
C GLN A 61 10.13 4.89 20.06
N GLN A 62 8.82 5.19 20.06
CA GLN A 62 7.82 4.30 19.48
C GLN A 62 8.07 4.16 17.97
N PRO A 63 7.86 2.97 17.38
CA PRO A 63 7.94 2.81 15.93
C PRO A 63 6.91 3.69 15.23
N ILE A 64 7.24 4.18 14.04
CA ILE A 64 6.20 4.74 13.17
C ILE A 64 5.18 3.65 12.79
N ARG A 65 3.94 4.08 12.54
CA ARG A 65 2.83 3.21 12.19
C ARG A 65 2.18 3.69 10.91
N PHE A 66 1.63 2.76 10.15
CA PHE A 66 0.96 3.02 8.88
C PHE A 66 -0.50 2.57 8.93
N GLU A 67 -1.37 3.40 8.39
CA GLU A 67 -2.77 3.13 8.06
C GLU A 67 -2.82 2.42 6.70
N PHE A 68 -3.31 1.17 6.65
CA PHE A 68 -3.56 0.44 5.40
C PHE A 68 -4.62 -0.67 5.59
N ASN A 69 -4.96 -1.36 4.50
CA ASN A 69 -5.94 -2.44 4.45
C ASN A 69 -5.36 -3.67 3.75
N ASP A 70 -5.88 -4.84 4.07
CA ASP A 70 -5.73 -6.02 3.22
C ASP A 70 -6.45 -5.81 1.88
N GLY A 71 -5.76 -6.10 0.79
CA GLY A 71 -6.15 -5.81 -0.58
C GLY A 71 -5.68 -4.43 -1.04
N PRO A 72 -6.34 -3.84 -2.06
CA PRO A 72 -6.00 -2.53 -2.60
C PRO A 72 -6.08 -1.42 -1.55
N THR A 73 -5.00 -0.64 -1.39
CA THR A 73 -4.84 0.37 -0.35
C THR A 73 -3.80 1.43 -0.73
N ARG A 74 -3.75 2.50 0.06
CA ARG A 74 -2.53 3.29 0.27
C ARG A 74 -1.95 2.91 1.61
N VAL A 75 -0.64 3.11 1.78
CA VAL A 75 0.06 2.88 3.04
C VAL A 75 0.43 4.24 3.60
N LYS A 76 -0.41 4.79 4.47
CA LYS A 76 -0.34 6.18 4.94
C LYS A 76 0.27 6.26 6.34
N LEU A 77 1.15 7.21 6.60
CA LEU A 77 1.73 7.42 7.93
C LEU A 77 0.66 7.90 8.93
N GLU A 78 0.57 7.25 10.09
CA GLU A 78 -0.42 7.56 11.14
C GLU A 78 -0.33 9.03 11.57
N GLY A 79 -1.44 9.76 11.45
CA GLY A 79 -1.53 11.16 11.88
C GLY A 79 -0.93 12.20 10.93
N TYR A 80 -0.37 11.78 9.78
CA TYR A 80 0.21 12.69 8.78
C TYR A 80 -0.38 12.45 7.37
N ASN A 81 -0.25 13.43 6.48
CA ASN A 81 -0.66 13.28 5.08
C ASN A 81 0.49 12.81 4.17
N TYR A 82 1.22 11.79 4.62
CA TYR A 82 2.32 11.18 3.87
C TYR A 82 2.06 9.69 3.63
N CYS A 83 2.35 9.22 2.42
CA CYS A 83 2.11 7.87 1.96
C CYS A 83 3.42 7.22 1.51
N LEU A 84 3.55 5.91 1.70
CA LEU A 84 4.63 5.13 1.13
C LEU A 84 4.50 5.15 -0.40
N VAL A 85 5.56 5.59 -1.05
CA VAL A 85 5.62 5.70 -2.50
C VAL A 85 6.96 5.18 -3.01
N ALA A 86 6.95 4.61 -4.21
CA ALA A 86 8.15 4.28 -4.94
C ALA A 86 7.93 4.42 -6.45
N GLY A 87 8.92 4.92 -7.17
CA GLY A 87 8.89 5.10 -8.62
C GLY A 87 8.05 6.29 -9.12
N ALA A 88 7.34 7.00 -8.23
CA ALA A 88 6.67 8.24 -8.58
C ALA A 88 7.67 9.40 -8.76
N THR A 89 7.34 10.32 -9.64
CA THR A 89 8.12 11.52 -9.96
C THR A 89 7.36 12.77 -9.55
N SER A 90 8.06 13.88 -9.32
CA SER A 90 7.48 15.16 -8.87
C SER A 90 6.47 15.79 -9.85
N GLY A 91 6.43 15.32 -11.10
CA GLY A 91 5.43 15.72 -12.11
C GLY A 91 4.19 14.83 -12.18
N GLY A 92 4.00 13.91 -11.22
CA GLY A 92 2.90 12.93 -11.25
C GLY A 92 3.10 11.78 -12.24
N GLY A 93 4.28 11.70 -12.88
CA GLY A 93 4.68 10.56 -13.69
C GLY A 93 5.15 9.41 -12.82
N TYR A 94 5.20 8.21 -13.40
CA TYR A 94 5.72 7.01 -12.76
C TYR A 94 6.70 6.29 -13.70
N THR A 95 7.81 5.84 -13.14
CA THR A 95 8.79 5.01 -13.86
C THR A 95 8.82 3.64 -13.20
N GLN A 96 8.30 2.63 -13.88
CA GLN A 96 8.44 1.24 -13.44
C GLN A 96 9.88 0.79 -13.58
N ALA A 97 10.56 0.56 -12.46
CA ALA A 97 11.91 0.04 -12.44
C ALA A 97 12.19 -0.72 -11.14
N ASP A 98 12.98 -1.77 -11.27
CA ASP A 98 13.60 -2.41 -10.13
C ASP A 98 14.59 -1.45 -9.47
N GLY A 99 14.57 -1.39 -8.14
CA GLY A 99 15.45 -0.55 -7.35
C GLY A 99 14.95 0.88 -7.09
N ASN A 100 13.71 1.22 -7.46
CA ASN A 100 13.15 2.51 -7.05
C ASN A 100 13.05 2.57 -5.51
N VAL A 101 13.69 3.55 -4.90
CA VAL A 101 13.72 3.69 -3.44
C VAL A 101 12.33 4.08 -2.92
N ALA A 102 11.89 3.37 -1.87
CA ALA A 102 10.66 3.69 -1.17
C ALA A 102 10.89 4.88 -0.22
N HIS A 103 9.98 5.85 -0.27
CA HIS A 103 10.04 7.07 0.52
C HIS A 103 8.62 7.50 0.93
N LEU A 104 8.55 8.51 1.80
CA LEU A 104 7.32 9.24 2.09
C LEU A 104 7.06 10.28 1.00
N GLY A 105 5.89 10.23 0.38
CA GLY A 105 5.38 11.25 -0.53
C GLY A 105 4.10 11.87 0.03
N VAL A 106 3.78 13.11 -0.34
CA VAL A 106 2.47 13.68 0.01
C VAL A 106 1.36 12.79 -0.54
N CYS A 107 0.45 12.32 0.32
CA CYS A 107 -0.64 11.46 -0.12
C CYS A 107 -1.50 12.21 -1.17
N PRO A 108 -1.66 11.66 -2.39
CA PRO A 108 -2.39 12.33 -3.44
C PRO A 108 -3.89 12.41 -3.12
N THR A 109 -4.54 13.50 -3.52
CA THR A 109 -6.00 13.64 -3.36
C THR A 109 -6.76 12.88 -4.44
N GLU A 110 -6.18 12.73 -5.62
CA GLU A 110 -6.72 11.95 -6.72
C GLU A 110 -6.53 10.45 -6.47
N SER A 111 -7.52 9.63 -6.82
CA SER A 111 -7.31 8.21 -7.15
C SER A 111 -6.44 8.10 -8.41
N TRP A 112 -5.65 7.03 -8.56
CA TRP A 112 -4.85 6.69 -9.77
C TRP A 112 -3.44 7.30 -9.87
N VAL A 113 -2.80 7.63 -8.74
CA VAL A 113 -1.39 8.05 -8.79
C VAL A 113 -0.50 6.83 -8.61
N VAL A 114 0.01 6.34 -9.74
CA VAL A 114 0.86 5.15 -9.80
C VAL A 114 2.10 5.34 -8.92
N GLY A 115 2.47 4.30 -8.19
CA GLY A 115 3.54 4.33 -7.20
C GLY A 115 3.08 4.59 -5.75
N TYR A 116 1.90 5.19 -5.56
CA TYR A 116 1.30 5.41 -4.22
C TYR A 116 0.29 4.33 -3.82
N GLU A 117 -0.13 3.50 -4.77
CA GLU A 117 -1.19 2.52 -4.59
C GLU A 117 -0.63 1.11 -4.58
N TRP A 118 -1.02 0.36 -3.57
CA TRP A 118 -0.49 -0.96 -3.25
C TRP A 118 -1.66 -1.93 -3.05
N SER A 119 -1.41 -3.21 -3.23
CA SER A 119 -2.25 -4.27 -2.67
C SER A 119 -1.45 -5.00 -1.62
N PHE A 120 -2.00 -5.13 -0.41
CA PHE A 120 -1.41 -5.95 0.64
C PHE A 120 -2.14 -7.30 0.74
N HIS A 121 -1.47 -8.40 0.43
CA HIS A 121 -2.06 -9.73 0.54
C HIS A 121 -0.97 -10.75 0.88
N ASP A 122 -1.26 -11.63 1.84
CA ASP A 122 -0.36 -12.69 2.29
C ASP A 122 1.07 -12.19 2.58
N GLY A 123 1.16 -11.03 3.23
CA GLY A 123 2.43 -10.40 3.60
C GLY A 123 3.16 -9.69 2.47
N VAL A 124 2.58 -9.57 1.27
CA VAL A 124 3.21 -8.91 0.12
C VAL A 124 2.55 -7.58 -0.18
N PHE A 125 3.33 -6.51 -0.27
CA PHE A 125 2.89 -5.23 -0.83
C PHE A 125 3.25 -5.17 -2.31
N GLN A 126 2.25 -5.29 -3.20
CA GLN A 126 2.43 -5.20 -4.65
C GLN A 126 1.89 -3.86 -5.19
N GLN A 127 2.66 -3.14 -5.99
CA GLN A 127 2.22 -1.91 -6.62
C GLN A 127 1.12 -2.16 -7.64
N LEU A 128 0.10 -1.29 -7.61
CA LEU A 128 -1.01 -1.31 -8.54
C LEU A 128 -0.73 -0.42 -9.75
N GLY A 129 -1.11 -0.91 -10.94
CA GLY A 129 -1.01 -0.17 -12.20
C GLY A 129 -2.27 0.61 -12.54
N THR A 130 -3.35 0.30 -11.83
CA THR A 130 -4.64 1.00 -11.85
C THR A 130 -4.95 1.49 -10.45
N SER A 131 -5.98 2.32 -10.30
CA SER A 131 -6.37 2.70 -8.95
C SER A 131 -7.02 1.54 -8.19
N PHE A 132 -6.83 1.52 -6.86
CA PHE A 132 -7.65 0.72 -5.95
C PHE A 132 -9.16 1.01 -6.06
N ALA A 133 -9.55 2.18 -6.58
CA ALA A 133 -10.96 2.53 -6.81
C ALA A 133 -11.51 2.00 -8.15
N ALA A 134 -10.69 1.33 -8.97
CA ALA A 134 -11.09 0.79 -10.25
C ALA A 134 -12.07 -0.38 -10.13
N ALA A 135 -12.94 -0.55 -11.13
CA ALA A 135 -13.75 -1.76 -11.27
C ALA A 135 -12.89 -3.02 -11.54
N ALA A 136 -11.71 -2.84 -12.13
CA ALA A 136 -10.72 -3.89 -12.34
C ALA A 136 -9.34 -3.35 -11.94
N VAL A 137 -8.70 -4.02 -10.98
CA VAL A 137 -7.38 -3.65 -10.48
C VAL A 137 -6.31 -4.48 -11.21
N THR A 138 -5.31 -3.83 -11.80
CA THR A 138 -4.11 -4.47 -12.36
C THR A 138 -2.90 -4.22 -11.46
N SER A 139 -1.96 -5.16 -11.44
CA SER A 139 -0.67 -5.00 -10.78
C SER A 139 0.41 -4.58 -11.78
N LEU A 140 1.47 -3.96 -11.28
CA LEU A 140 2.68 -3.64 -12.04
C LEU A 140 3.74 -4.72 -11.96
N ASP A 141 3.47 -5.82 -11.27
CA ASP A 141 4.49 -6.84 -10.97
C ASP A 141 5.74 -6.24 -10.28
N GLN A 142 5.50 -5.28 -9.38
CA GLN A 142 6.52 -4.63 -8.54
C GLN A 142 6.11 -4.76 -7.08
N CYS A 143 7.00 -5.27 -6.25
CA CYS A 143 6.76 -5.55 -4.84
C CYS A 143 7.68 -4.70 -3.96
N LEU A 144 7.19 -4.31 -2.78
CA LEU A 144 8.02 -3.69 -1.75
C LEU A 144 9.07 -4.71 -1.29
N ASP A 145 10.33 -4.32 -1.32
CA ASP A 145 11.46 -5.21 -1.21
C ASP A 145 12.48 -4.67 -0.19
N ASN A 146 12.88 -5.53 0.75
CA ASN A 146 14.06 -5.35 1.57
C ASN A 146 15.30 -5.53 0.68
N LYS A 147 15.90 -4.42 0.27
CA LYS A 147 16.99 -4.42 -0.71
C LYS A 147 18.08 -5.41 -0.33
N ASP A 148 18.32 -6.36 -1.24
CA ASP A 148 19.34 -7.40 -1.13
C ASP A 148 19.22 -8.28 0.15
N GLY A 149 18.09 -8.23 0.86
CA GLY A 149 17.91 -8.90 2.15
C GLY A 149 18.75 -8.30 3.29
N ALA A 150 19.33 -7.12 3.09
CA ALA A 150 20.34 -6.56 3.98
C ALA A 150 19.78 -5.77 5.17
N PHE A 151 18.45 -5.61 5.27
CA PHE A 151 17.76 -4.86 6.32
C PHE A 151 18.25 -3.41 6.44
N GLY A 152 18.22 -2.69 5.32
CA GLY A 152 18.64 -1.29 5.23
C GLY A 152 17.69 -0.48 4.37
N ALA A 153 17.99 -0.36 3.07
CA ALA A 153 17.11 0.35 2.15
C ALA A 153 15.86 -0.48 1.83
N VAL A 154 14.73 0.21 1.66
CA VAL A 154 13.51 -0.36 1.09
C VAL A 154 13.36 0.15 -0.33
N GLN A 155 13.01 -0.73 -1.25
CA GLN A 155 12.86 -0.42 -2.68
C GLN A 155 11.64 -1.12 -3.27
N THR A 156 11.36 -0.87 -4.54
CA THR A 156 10.58 -1.82 -5.35
C THR A 156 11.50 -2.78 -6.08
N TRP A 157 11.04 -4.00 -6.27
CA TRP A 157 11.68 -4.98 -7.13
C TRP A 157 10.60 -5.83 -7.78
N ARG A 158 10.87 -6.44 -8.93
CA ARG A 158 9.94 -7.40 -9.54
C ARG A 158 9.48 -8.43 -8.52
N CYS A 159 8.19 -8.73 -8.51
CA CYS A 159 7.64 -9.70 -7.59
C CYS A 159 8.15 -11.11 -7.92
N TYR A 160 8.48 -11.88 -6.88
CA TYR A 160 8.83 -13.29 -7.01
C TYR A 160 8.12 -14.10 -5.94
N ASP A 161 7.45 -15.18 -6.35
CA ASP A 161 6.77 -16.07 -5.42
C ASP A 161 7.76 -16.64 -4.39
N GLY A 162 7.41 -16.51 -3.11
CA GLY A 162 8.22 -17.00 -2.00
C GLY A 162 9.49 -16.21 -1.69
N ASN A 163 9.74 -15.07 -2.37
CA ASN A 163 10.89 -14.22 -2.07
C ASN A 163 10.74 -13.61 -0.67
N GLN A 164 11.62 -14.02 0.25
CA GLN A 164 11.60 -13.59 1.66
C GLN A 164 11.90 -12.10 1.83
N ASN A 165 12.54 -11.44 0.86
CA ASN A 165 12.79 -10.00 0.90
C ASN A 165 11.52 -9.18 0.66
N GLN A 166 10.47 -9.81 0.12
CA GLN A 166 9.19 -9.18 -0.24
C GLN A 166 8.06 -9.57 0.71
N GLN A 167 8.40 -10.25 1.80
CA GLN A 167 7.47 -10.65 2.85
C GLN A 167 7.50 -9.64 3.97
N TRP A 168 6.32 -9.25 4.42
CA TRP A 168 6.09 -8.22 5.43
C TRP A 168 5.00 -8.69 6.38
N SER A 169 5.18 -8.42 7.67
CA SER A 169 4.14 -8.63 8.68
C SER A 169 3.70 -7.30 9.27
N ALA A 170 2.46 -7.25 9.71
CA ALA A 170 1.87 -6.10 10.38
C ALA A 170 1.47 -6.54 11.79
N ASP A 171 1.79 -5.73 12.80
CA ASP A 171 1.26 -5.95 14.15
C ASP A 171 -0.27 -5.86 14.15
N ALA A 172 -0.94 -6.66 14.98
CA ALA A 172 -2.40 -6.67 15.11
C ALA A 172 -2.95 -5.48 15.90
#